data_AF-A0A522QB39-F1
#
_entry.id   AF-A0A522QB39-F1
#
_cell.length_a   1.000
_cell.length_b   1.000
_cell.length_c   1.000
_cell.angle_alpha   90.00
_cell.angle_beta   90.00
_cell.angle_gamma   90.00
#
_symmetry.space_group_name_H-M   'P 1'
#
loop_
_entity.id
_entity.type
_entity.pdbx_description
1 polymer ?
#
loop_
_entity_poly.entity_id
_entity_poly.type
_entity_poly.pdbx_seq_one_letter_code
_entity_poly.pdbx_strand_id
1 'polypeptide(L)' 'MTGSVIVSGARTPMGRLLGSLKGFSGADLGGFAIKAALERAGATPAR' A
#
# COMPACT_ATOMS: atom_id res chain seq x y z
N MET A 1 2.88 20.00 -21.83
CA MET A 1 1.66 19.41 -21.24
C MET A 1 2.11 18.44 -20.16
N THR A 2 1.79 18.70 -18.89
CA THR A 2 2.05 17.76 -17.79
C THR A 2 0.82 16.89 -17.61
N GLY A 3 0.96 15.58 -17.86
CA GLY A 3 -0.09 14.60 -17.61
C GLY A 3 0.15 13.87 -16.29
N SER A 4 -0.91 13.67 -15.51
CA SER A 4 -0.87 12.80 -14.34
C SER A 4 -1.07 11.35 -14.76
N VAL A 5 -0.23 10.46 -14.23
CA VAL A 5 -0.29 9.01 -14.52
C VAL A 5 -0.23 8.21 -13.22
N ILE A 6 -0.82 7.02 -13.23
CA ILE A 6 -0.68 6.05 -12.14
C ILE A 6 0.52 5.15 -12.47
N VAL A 7 1.54 5.18 -11.62
CA VAL A 7 2.79 4.45 -11.83
C VAL A 7 2.78 3.06 -11.20
N SER A 8 2.01 2.85 -10.13
CA SER A 8 1.81 1.55 -9.50
C SER A 8 0.60 1.54 -8.57
N GLY A 9 0.26 0.35 -8.06
CA GLY A 9 -0.72 0.17 -7.00
C GLY A 9 -0.50 -1.13 -6.24
N ALA A 10 -0.87 -1.11 -4.95
CA ALA A 10 -0.87 -2.29 -4.09
C ALA A 10 -1.98 -2.17 -3.04
N ARG A 11 -2.37 -3.32 -2.48
CA ARG A 11 -3.42 -3.42 -1.47
C ARG A 11 -3.14 -4.59 -0.54
N THR A 12 -3.69 -4.53 0.66
CA THR A 12 -3.77 -5.69 1.55
C THR A 12 -4.92 -6.63 1.13
N PRO A 13 -4.85 -7.91 1.51
CA PRO A 13 -5.99 -8.82 1.41
C PRO A 13 -7.18 -8.31 2.23
N MET A 14 -8.40 -8.68 1.84
CA MET A 14 -9.57 -8.38 2.67
C MET A 14 -9.64 -9.36 3.85
N GLY A 15 -9.65 -8.81 5.06
CA GLY A 15 -9.86 -9.57 6.28
C GLY A 15 -11.33 -9.86 6.53
N ARG A 16 -11.62 -10.98 7.19
CA ARG A 16 -12.92 -11.21 7.84
C ARG A 16 -12.95 -10.49 9.18
N LEU A 17 -14.14 -10.12 9.65
CA LEU A 17 -14.31 -9.57 11.01
C LEU A 17 -13.73 -10.55 12.04
N LEU A 18 -12.83 -10.05 12.90
CA LEU A 18 -12.06 -10.84 13.88
C LEU A 18 -11.21 -11.97 13.28
N GLY A 19 -10.90 -11.93 11.98
CA GLY A 19 -10.11 -12.93 11.27
C GLY A 19 -8.59 -12.72 11.34
N SER A 20 -7.89 -13.20 10.31
CA SER A 20 -6.42 -13.23 10.24
C SER A 20 -5.72 -11.87 10.36
N LEU A 21 -6.42 -10.77 10.06
CA LEU A 21 -5.87 -9.42 10.10
C LEU A 21 -6.14 -8.68 11.42
N LYS A 22 -6.81 -9.30 12.40
CA LYS A 22 -7.22 -8.65 13.67
C LYS A 22 -6.04 -8.05 14.44
N GLY A 23 -4.83 -8.61 14.31
CA GLY A 23 -3.64 -8.15 15.02
C GLY A 23 -2.98 -6.89 14.45
N PHE A 24 -3.42 -6.41 13.29
CA PHE A 24 -2.85 -5.23 12.65
C PHE A 24 -3.78 -4.03 12.80
N SER A 25 -3.21 -2.86 13.08
CA SER A 25 -3.96 -1.61 13.00
C SER A 25 -4.23 -1.24 11.54
N GLY A 26 -5.19 -0.33 11.31
CA GLY A 26 -5.42 0.21 9.97
C GLY A 26 -4.17 0.91 9.40
N ALA A 27 -3.37 1.54 10.27
CA ALA A 27 -2.13 2.20 9.87
C ALA A 27 -1.08 1.17 9.41
N ASP A 28 -0.95 0.02 10.08
CA ASP A 28 -0.02 -1.04 9.67
C ASP A 28 -0.38 -1.58 8.28
N LEU A 29 -1.67 -1.87 8.07
CA LEU A 29 -2.18 -2.34 6.78
C LEU A 29 -1.96 -1.31 5.66
N GLY A 30 -2.18 -0.02 5.96
CA GLY A 30 -1.86 1.07 5.05
C GLY A 30 -0.37 1.15 4.73
N GLY A 31 0.48 1.02 5.75
CA GLY A 31 1.94 1.01 5.60
C GLY A 31 2.44 -0.12 4.70
N PHE A 32 1.90 -1.34 4.86
CA PHE A 32 2.23 -2.47 3.97
C PHE A 32 1.83 -2.18 2.52
N ALA A 33 0.65 -1.60 2.29
CA ALA A 33 0.20 -1.26 0.95
C ALA A 33 1.07 -0.17 0.31
N ILE A 34 1.39 0.90 1.04
CA ILE A 34 2.23 2.00 0.55
C ILE A 34 3.64 1.50 0.20
N LYS A 35 4.27 0.74 1.11
CA LYS A 35 5.60 0.18 0.89
C LYS A 35 5.65 -0.65 -0.39
N ALA A 36 4.71 -1.58 -0.56
CA ALA A 36 4.65 -2.42 -1.75
C ALA A 36 4.37 -1.63 -3.04
N ALA A 37 3.53 -0.59 -2.98
CA ALA A 37 3.28 0.27 -4.13
C ALA A 37 4.56 1.03 -4.55
N LEU A 38 5.29 1.60 -3.60
CA LEU A 38 6.54 2.32 -3.86
C LEU A 38 7.63 1.40 -4.43
N GLU A 39 7.80 0.21 -3.84
CA GLU A 39 8.75 -0.81 -4.34
C GLU A 39 8.44 -1.20 -5.79
N ARG A 40 7.16 -1.42 -6.13
CA ARG A 40 6.73 -1.71 -7.51
C ARG A 40 6.93 -0.54 -8.47
N ALA A 41 6.75 0.68 -7.98
CA ALA A 41 6.99 1.89 -8.77
C ALA A 41 8.49 2.19 -8.98
N GLY A 42 9.38 1.51 -8.25
CA GLY A 42 10.80 1.88 -8.19
C GLY A 42 11.03 3.29 -7.63
N ALA A 43 10.08 3.80 -6.84
CA ALA A 43 10.09 5.16 -6.30
C ALA A 43 10.65 5.15 -4.87
N THR A 44 11.61 6.04 -4.60
CA THR A 44 12.21 6.20 -3.27
C THR A 44 11.48 7.30 -2.48
N PRO A 45 11.16 7.08 -1.19
CA PRO A 45 10.45 8.08 -0.36
C PRO A 45 11.18 9.42 -0.16
N ALA A 46 12.50 9.46 -0.39
CA ALA A 46 13.35 10.63 -0.19
C ALA A 46 13.59 11.47 -1.46
N ARG A 47 12.76 11.31 -2.49
CA ARG A 47 12.74 12.18 -3.66
C ARG A 47 11.65 13.23 -3.54
#